data_AF-A0A973EA36-F1
#
_entry.id   AF-A0A973EA36-F1
#
_cell.length_a   1.000
_cell.length_b   1.000
_cell.length_c   1.000
_cell.angle_alpha   90.00
_cell.angle_beta   90.00
_cell.angle_gamma   90.00
#
_symmetry.space_group_name_H-M   'P 1'
#
loop_
_entity.id
_entity.type
_entity.pdbx_description
1 polymer ?
#
loop_
_entity_poly.entity_id
_entity_poly.type
_entity_poly.pdbx_seq_one_letter_code
_entity_poly.pdbx_strand_id
1 'polypeptide(L)'
;MSDTIDMPACDVPLLGIAAWSGTGKTTLLETLLPLLRARGWPAAVIKHAHHDFDIDKPGKDSHRLREAGATPMVVASGRRFALMMETPGQQEPDLPALVAQVASLKPRLILVEGFKRWPIPKLELYRSDADQAWAAEQDPWVQAVAYKPDEVLPGTLARLPTGLPRLNLDDPGEILTWVVDWAAAWQPRAQR
;
A
#
# COMPACT_ATOMS: atom_id res chain seq x y z
N MET A 1 24.54 -6.30 -13.07
CA MET A 1 23.91 -7.39 -12.30
C MET A 1 22.45 -6.98 -12.16
N SER A 2 21.50 -7.77 -12.66
CA SER A 2 20.09 -7.42 -12.53
C SER A 2 19.71 -7.58 -11.06
N ASP A 3 19.55 -6.47 -10.35
CA ASP A 3 18.95 -6.48 -9.02
C ASP A 3 17.49 -6.89 -9.17
N THR A 4 17.26 -8.19 -9.14
CA THR A 4 15.92 -8.77 -9.16
C THR A 4 15.32 -8.43 -7.80
N ILE A 5 14.39 -7.49 -7.78
CA ILE A 5 13.64 -7.15 -6.58
C ILE A 5 12.71 -8.33 -6.30
N ASP A 6 12.77 -8.88 -5.09
CA ASP A 6 11.93 -10.00 -4.67
C ASP A 6 10.76 -9.54 -3.80
N MET A 7 9.70 -10.36 -3.76
CA MET A 7 8.55 -10.12 -2.89
C MET A 7 8.99 -10.26 -1.42
N PRO A 8 8.64 -9.32 -0.53
CA PRO A 8 8.93 -9.47 0.89
C PRO A 8 8.21 -10.69 1.46
N ALA A 9 8.94 -11.51 2.22
CA ALA A 9 8.35 -12.61 2.98
C ALA A 9 7.52 -12.04 4.12
N CYS A 10 6.26 -12.45 4.23
CA CYS A 10 5.36 -11.96 5.25
C CYS A 10 4.23 -12.96 5.53
N ASP A 11 4.05 -13.30 6.81
CA ASP A 11 2.91 -14.12 7.25
C ASP A 11 1.61 -13.31 7.31
N VAL A 12 1.71 -11.99 7.31
CA VAL A 12 0.56 -11.08 7.25
C VAL A 12 0.23 -10.79 5.78
N PRO A 13 -1.06 -10.85 5.38
CA PRO A 13 -1.48 -10.47 4.04
C PRO A 13 -0.96 -9.08 3.65
N LEU A 14 -0.37 -8.96 2.47
CA LEU A 14 0.25 -7.73 1.96
C LEU A 14 -0.35 -7.35 0.61
N LEU A 15 -1.05 -6.22 0.53
CA LEU A 15 -1.73 -5.76 -0.68
C LEU A 15 -1.32 -4.33 -1.04
N GLY A 16 -0.78 -4.15 -2.23
CA GLY A 16 -0.52 -2.83 -2.82
C GLY A 16 -1.79 -2.21 -3.40
N ILE A 17 -1.95 -0.90 -3.22
CA ILE A 17 -2.96 -0.10 -3.92
C ILE A 17 -2.25 0.63 -5.06
N ALA A 18 -2.41 0.11 -6.27
CA ALA A 18 -1.80 0.64 -7.47
C ALA A 18 -2.77 1.61 -8.14
N ALA A 19 -2.28 2.80 -8.49
CA ALA A 19 -3.01 3.69 -9.37
C ALA A 19 -2.07 4.77 -9.89
N TRP A 20 -2.48 5.41 -10.97
CA TRP A 20 -1.86 6.64 -11.44
C TRP A 20 -2.03 7.78 -10.41
N SER A 21 -1.26 8.86 -10.60
CA SER A 21 -1.37 10.00 -9.68
C SER A 21 -2.75 10.64 -9.85
N GLY A 22 -3.38 11.06 -8.75
CA GLY A 22 -4.71 11.68 -8.79
C GLY A 22 -5.90 10.71 -8.90
N THR A 23 -5.71 9.40 -9.05
CA THR A 23 -6.80 8.41 -9.21
C THR A 23 -7.60 8.11 -7.93
N GLY A 24 -7.26 8.72 -6.78
CA GLY A 24 -8.05 8.60 -5.54
C GLY A 24 -7.64 7.48 -4.58
N LYS A 25 -6.37 7.01 -4.60
CA LYS A 25 -5.86 6.00 -3.67
C LYS A 25 -6.12 6.36 -2.20
N THR A 26 -5.77 7.59 -1.81
CA THR A 26 -6.00 8.10 -0.45
C THR A 26 -7.48 8.05 -0.10
N THR A 27 -8.36 8.49 -1.00
CA THR A 27 -9.82 8.49 -0.79
C THR A 27 -10.38 7.08 -0.61
N LEU A 28 -9.90 6.10 -1.39
CA LEU A 28 -10.27 4.71 -1.21
C LEU A 28 -9.81 4.19 0.16
N LEU A 29 -8.56 4.47 0.55
CA LEU A 29 -8.01 4.02 1.84
C LEU A 29 -8.76 4.65 3.03
N GLU A 30 -9.07 5.95 2.98
CA GLU A 30 -9.87 6.63 3.99
C GLU A 30 -11.26 6.00 4.15
N THR A 31 -11.84 5.52 3.05
CA THR A 31 -13.13 4.82 3.05
C THR A 31 -13.01 3.39 3.59
N LEU A 32 -11.99 2.64 3.15
CA LEU A 32 -11.84 1.22 3.51
C LEU A 32 -11.34 1.00 4.94
N LEU A 33 -10.43 1.83 5.46
CA LEU A 33 -9.79 1.59 6.77
C LEU A 33 -10.81 1.48 7.93
N PRO A 34 -11.81 2.38 8.05
CA PRO A 34 -12.86 2.24 9.07
C PRO A 34 -13.70 0.97 8.87
N LEU A 35 -14.03 0.62 7.62
CA LEU A 35 -14.87 -0.54 7.31
C LEU A 35 -14.14 -1.86 7.58
N LEU A 36 -12.86 -1.94 7.20
CA LEU A 36 -11.96 -3.05 7.51
C LEU A 36 -11.87 -3.27 9.02
N ARG A 37 -11.68 -2.19 9.78
CA ARG A 37 -11.68 -2.24 11.25
C ARG A 37 -13.01 -2.77 11.79
N ALA A 38 -14.14 -2.27 11.29
CA ALA A 38 -15.46 -2.72 11.69
C ALA A 38 -15.73 -4.21 11.39
N ARG A 39 -15.13 -4.74 10.31
CA ARG A 39 -15.17 -6.16 9.94
C ARG A 39 -14.15 -7.04 10.68
N GLY A 40 -13.41 -6.49 11.66
CA GLY A 40 -12.42 -7.25 12.43
C GLY A 40 -11.07 -7.45 11.71
N TRP A 41 -10.80 -6.68 10.65
CA TRP A 41 -9.57 -6.69 9.86
C TRP A 41 -8.80 -5.36 9.97
N PRO A 42 -8.32 -4.95 11.16
CA PRO A 42 -7.52 -3.74 11.27
C PRO A 42 -6.27 -3.85 10.39
N ALA A 43 -6.11 -2.87 9.49
CA ALA A 43 -4.99 -2.81 8.57
C ALA A 43 -3.93 -1.82 9.06
N ALA A 44 -2.66 -2.18 8.85
CA ALA A 44 -1.56 -1.22 8.82
C ALA A 44 -1.41 -0.64 7.42
N VAL A 45 -0.84 0.56 7.31
CA VAL A 45 -0.56 1.21 6.02
C VAL A 45 0.91 1.57 5.93
N ILE A 46 1.57 1.13 4.86
CA ILE A 46 2.90 1.59 4.46
C ILE A 46 2.71 2.52 3.27
N LYS A 47 3.08 3.80 3.42
CA LYS A 47 2.91 4.81 2.38
C LYS A 47 4.27 5.33 1.92
N HIS A 48 4.50 5.34 0.60
CA HIS A 48 5.65 6.00 0.01
C HIS A 48 5.37 7.51 -0.13
N ALA A 49 6.25 8.35 0.42
CA ALA A 49 6.23 9.79 0.19
C ALA A 49 7.12 10.14 -1.01
N HIS A 50 6.70 11.09 -1.86
CA HIS A 50 7.43 11.44 -3.09
C HIS A 50 8.61 12.42 -2.85
N HIS A 51 8.76 12.95 -1.64
CA HIS A 51 9.76 13.94 -1.26
C HIS A 51 10.23 13.72 0.19
N ASP A 52 11.35 14.33 0.56
CA ASP A 52 11.76 14.46 1.96
C ASP A 52 10.60 15.02 2.79
N PHE A 53 10.35 14.38 3.92
CA PHE A 53 9.27 14.76 4.84
C PHE A 53 9.77 14.68 6.28
N ASP A 54 9.23 15.55 7.12
CA ASP A 54 9.41 15.46 8.57
C ASP A 54 8.05 15.33 9.23
N ILE A 55 7.92 14.34 10.12
CA ILE A 55 6.71 14.13 10.92
C ILE A 55 6.74 15.04 12.16
N ASP A 56 7.92 15.45 12.59
CA ASP A 56 8.11 16.32 13.74
C ASP A 56 8.09 17.80 13.35
N LYS A 57 8.07 18.68 14.35
CA LYS A 57 8.15 20.13 14.16
C LYS A 57 9.61 20.58 14.19
N PRO A 58 10.15 21.13 13.08
CA PRO A 58 11.50 21.65 13.04
C PRO A 58 11.82 22.62 14.19
N GLY A 59 12.98 22.42 14.81
CA GLY A 59 13.47 23.25 15.91
C GLY A 59 12.88 22.94 17.30
N LYS A 60 11.94 21.99 17.43
CA LYS A 60 11.48 21.47 18.73
C LYS A 60 12.43 20.42 19.30
N ASP A 61 12.23 20.06 20.56
CA ASP A 61 13.17 19.23 21.32
C ASP A 61 13.42 17.88 20.66
N SER A 62 12.36 17.15 20.26
CA SER A 62 12.49 15.85 19.60
C SER A 62 13.22 15.94 18.26
N HIS A 63 12.94 16.97 17.46
CA HIS A 63 13.65 17.23 16.21
C HIS A 63 15.13 17.53 16.48
N ARG A 64 15.45 18.41 17.45
CA ARG A 64 16.83 18.74 17.80
C ARG A 64 17.62 17.53 18.31
N LEU A 65 16.98 16.63 19.07
CA LEU A 65 17.60 15.39 19.54
C LEU A 65 17.86 14.42 18.39
N ARG A 66 16.93 14.31 17.43
CA ARG A 66 17.08 13.48 16.23
C ARG A 66 18.23 13.98 15.34
N GLU A 67 18.26 15.29 15.05
CA GLU A 67 19.36 15.95 14.32
C GLU A 67 20.72 15.84 15.06
N ALA A 68 20.71 15.71 16.39
CA ALA A 68 21.91 15.46 17.18
C ALA A 68 22.38 13.98 17.14
N GLY A 69 21.62 13.09 16.50
CA GLY A 69 22.01 11.69 16.28
C GLY A 69 21.19 10.64 17.03
N ALA A 70 20.08 10.98 17.69
CA ALA A 70 19.21 9.98 18.33
C ALA A 70 18.54 9.08 17.27
N THR A 71 18.88 7.79 17.24
CA THR A 71 18.30 6.80 16.31
C THR A 71 18.22 5.42 16.98
N PRO A 72 17.03 4.82 17.22
CA PRO A 72 15.68 5.38 17.00
C PRO A 72 15.33 6.57 17.91
N MET A 73 14.39 7.40 17.46
CA MET A 73 13.70 8.39 18.29
C MET A 73 12.24 7.98 18.51
N VAL A 74 11.79 7.93 19.77
CA VAL A 74 10.39 7.66 20.13
C VAL A 74 9.81 8.86 20.87
N VAL A 75 8.67 9.37 20.37
CA VAL A 75 7.90 10.44 21.01
C VAL A 75 6.53 9.88 21.40
N ALA A 76 6.13 10.03 22.66
CA ALA A 76 4.89 9.47 23.17
C ALA A 76 4.02 10.52 23.89
N SER A 77 2.71 10.29 23.85
CA SER A 77 1.70 11.03 24.60
C SER A 77 0.61 10.04 25.07
N GLY A 78 -0.28 10.47 25.96
CA GLY A 78 -1.42 9.64 26.39
C GLY A 78 -2.39 9.23 25.26
N ARG A 79 -2.26 9.77 24.04
CA ARG A 79 -3.14 9.46 22.90
C ARG A 79 -2.49 8.61 21.81
N ARG A 80 -1.16 8.64 21.70
CA ARG A 80 -0.37 7.99 20.63
C ARG A 80 1.12 8.14 20.88
N PHE A 81 1.90 7.33 20.17
CA PHE A 81 3.34 7.51 20.01
C PHE A 81 3.72 7.56 18.53
N ALA A 82 4.91 8.06 18.24
CA ALA A 82 5.56 8.04 16.95
C ALA A 82 6.99 7.50 17.12
N LEU A 83 7.39 6.57 16.25
CA LEU A 83 8.76 6.05 16.12
C LEU A 83 9.34 6.63 14.82
N MET A 84 10.52 7.23 14.91
CA MET A 84 11.26 7.75 13.76
C MET A 84 12.61 7.04 13.67
N MET A 85 12.94 6.64 12.45
CA MET A 85 14.19 5.98 12.08
C MET A 85 14.83 6.77 10.96
N GLU A 86 16.07 7.20 11.15
CA GLU A 86 16.87 7.78 10.08
C GLU A 86 17.47 6.66 9.22
N THR A 87 17.44 6.84 7.89
CA THR A 87 18.02 5.91 6.92
C THR A 87 19.08 6.61 6.06
N PRO A 88 20.16 7.15 6.68
CA PRO A 88 21.15 7.93 5.95
C PRO A 88 21.82 7.10 4.86
N GLY A 89 21.94 7.68 3.66
CA GLY A 89 22.54 7.02 2.51
C GLY A 89 21.62 6.07 1.74
N GLN A 90 20.39 5.83 2.20
CA GLN A 90 19.37 5.15 1.40
C GLN A 90 18.72 6.14 0.43
N GLN A 91 18.78 5.85 -0.87
CA GLN A 91 18.14 6.68 -1.91
C GLN A 91 16.65 6.35 -2.07
N GLU A 92 16.26 5.09 -1.83
CA GLU A 92 14.90 4.59 -1.95
C GLU A 92 14.56 3.76 -0.71
N PRO A 93 13.31 3.80 -0.23
CA PRO A 93 12.90 3.03 0.93
C PRO A 93 12.89 1.52 0.65
N ASP A 94 13.47 0.76 1.59
CA ASP A 94 13.48 -0.70 1.60
C ASP A 94 12.12 -1.25 2.07
N LEU A 95 11.26 -1.61 1.12
CA LEU A 95 9.94 -2.13 1.42
C LEU A 95 9.98 -3.42 2.27
N PRO A 96 10.82 -4.44 1.99
CA PRO A 96 11.00 -5.59 2.86
C PRO A 96 11.31 -5.24 4.31
N ALA A 97 12.24 -4.31 4.54
CA ALA A 97 12.56 -3.87 5.90
C ALA A 97 11.36 -3.19 6.58
N LEU A 98 10.60 -2.38 5.86
CA LEU A 98 9.37 -1.73 6.37
C LEU A 98 8.27 -2.75 6.66
N VAL A 99 8.05 -3.71 5.77
CA VAL A 99 7.08 -4.80 5.95
C VAL A 99 7.43 -5.64 7.17
N ALA A 100 8.70 -6.01 7.35
CA ALA A 100 9.14 -6.77 8.52
C ALA A 100 8.88 -6.01 9.84
N GLN A 101 9.17 -4.72 9.87
CA GLN A 101 8.89 -3.86 11.03
C GLN A 101 7.39 -3.81 11.33
N VAL A 102 6.54 -3.56 10.34
CA VAL A 102 5.09 -3.48 10.52
C VAL A 102 4.49 -4.84 10.90
N ALA A 103 4.94 -5.93 10.26
CA ALA A 103 4.47 -7.28 10.53
C ALA A 103 4.78 -7.74 11.96
N SER A 104 5.87 -7.26 12.56
CA SER A 104 6.20 -7.54 13.97
C SER A 104 5.13 -7.06 14.95
N LEU A 105 4.33 -6.05 14.57
CA LEU A 105 3.20 -5.52 15.34
C LEU A 105 1.90 -6.31 15.12
N LYS A 106 1.93 -7.36 14.29
CA LYS A 106 0.83 -8.31 14.02
C LYS A 106 -0.50 -7.65 13.58
N PRO A 107 -0.51 -6.70 12.62
CA PRO A 107 -1.76 -6.29 11.99
C PRO A 107 -2.41 -7.46 11.25
N ARG A 108 -3.71 -7.38 10.94
CA ARG A 108 -4.38 -8.45 10.17
C ARG A 108 -4.16 -8.33 8.66
N LEU A 109 -3.76 -7.14 8.20
CA LEU A 109 -3.54 -6.80 6.79
C LEU A 109 -2.53 -5.65 6.75
N ILE A 110 -1.63 -5.66 5.76
CA ILE A 110 -0.77 -4.54 5.42
C ILE A 110 -1.20 -4.02 4.06
N LEU A 111 -1.61 -2.75 4.00
CA LEU A 111 -1.88 -2.04 2.76
C LEU A 111 -0.67 -1.20 2.38
N VAL A 112 -0.24 -1.26 1.12
CA VAL A 112 0.90 -0.49 0.62
C VAL A 112 0.41 0.54 -0.39
N GLU A 113 0.58 1.83 -0.09
CA GLU A 113 0.31 2.91 -1.03
C GLU A 113 1.63 3.43 -1.61
N GLY A 114 1.81 3.29 -2.92
CA GLY A 114 3.08 3.63 -3.58
C GLY A 114 3.86 2.38 -3.95
N PHE A 115 5.20 2.45 -3.91
CA PHE A 115 6.08 1.29 -4.18
C PHE A 115 5.75 0.54 -5.49
N LYS A 116 5.36 1.26 -6.56
CA LYS A 116 4.80 0.67 -7.79
C LYS A 116 5.68 -0.42 -8.44
N ARG A 117 7.00 -0.31 -8.28
CA ARG A 117 7.99 -1.24 -8.86
C ARG A 117 8.12 -2.55 -8.08
N TRP A 118 7.59 -2.63 -6.86
CA TRP A 118 7.74 -3.80 -6.02
C TRP A 118 6.83 -4.94 -6.49
N PRO A 119 7.35 -6.18 -6.52
CA PRO A 119 6.62 -7.38 -6.93
C PRO A 119 5.70 -7.88 -5.80
N ILE A 120 4.75 -7.05 -5.37
CA ILE A 120 3.74 -7.39 -4.36
C ILE A 120 2.36 -7.48 -5.02
N PRO A 121 1.44 -8.34 -4.52
CA PRO A 121 0.06 -8.38 -4.96
C PRO A 121 -0.58 -6.99 -4.95
N LYS A 122 -1.36 -6.63 -5.98
CA LYS A 122 -1.94 -5.28 -6.11
C LYS A 122 -3.43 -5.30 -6.43
N LEU A 123 -4.16 -4.36 -5.84
CA LEU A 123 -5.45 -3.87 -6.34
C LEU A 123 -5.19 -2.61 -7.16
N GLU A 124 -5.44 -2.66 -8.46
CA GLU A 124 -5.28 -1.51 -9.36
C GLU A 124 -6.55 -0.67 -9.44
N LEU A 125 -6.45 0.64 -9.29
CA LEU A 125 -7.54 1.59 -9.49
C LEU A 125 -7.40 2.31 -10.83
N TYR A 126 -8.51 2.48 -11.54
CA TYR A 126 -8.56 3.16 -12.83
C TYR A 126 -9.66 4.22 -12.88
N ARG A 127 -9.37 5.31 -13.61
CA ARG A 127 -10.30 6.37 -14.01
C ARG A 127 -10.00 6.81 -15.44
N SER A 128 -11.03 7.12 -16.23
CA SER A 128 -10.95 7.48 -17.67
C SER A 128 -9.99 8.61 -17.98
N ASP A 129 -9.88 9.58 -17.08
CA ASP A 129 -9.32 10.90 -17.38
C ASP A 129 -7.81 10.87 -17.68
N ALA A 130 -7.20 9.69 -17.60
CA ALA A 130 -5.77 9.52 -17.72
C ALA A 130 -5.28 8.90 -19.04
N ASP A 131 -6.17 8.45 -19.95
CA ASP A 131 -5.82 7.77 -21.22
C ASP A 131 -4.71 6.71 -21.08
N GLN A 132 -4.61 6.12 -19.89
CA GLN A 132 -3.50 5.27 -19.49
C GLN A 132 -3.90 3.80 -19.63
N ALA A 133 -2.95 2.99 -20.10
CA ALA A 133 -3.10 1.54 -20.10
C ALA A 133 -3.20 1.01 -18.66
N TRP A 134 -3.86 -0.13 -18.50
CA TRP A 134 -3.86 -0.82 -17.22
C TRP A 134 -2.45 -1.34 -16.92
N ALA A 135 -1.96 -1.14 -15.71
CA ALA A 135 -0.79 -1.86 -15.23
C ALA A 135 -1.03 -3.37 -15.32
N ALA A 136 -2.25 -3.84 -15.07
CA ALA A 136 -2.65 -5.24 -15.17
C ALA A 136 -2.42 -5.89 -16.55
N GLU A 137 -2.25 -5.10 -17.62
CA GLU A 137 -1.88 -5.64 -18.94
C GLU A 137 -0.48 -6.28 -18.92
N GLN A 138 0.41 -5.82 -18.03
CA GLN A 138 1.83 -6.21 -18.02
C GLN A 138 2.36 -6.58 -16.63
N ASP A 139 1.70 -6.17 -15.55
CA ASP A 139 2.10 -6.45 -14.18
C ASP A 139 1.38 -7.72 -13.67
N PRO A 140 2.08 -8.87 -13.59
CA PRO A 140 1.48 -10.14 -13.14
C PRO A 140 1.10 -10.12 -11.66
N TRP A 141 1.48 -9.08 -10.92
CA TRP A 141 1.14 -8.95 -9.51
C TRP A 141 -0.23 -8.31 -9.29
N VAL A 142 -0.87 -7.74 -10.30
CA VAL A 142 -2.24 -7.24 -10.17
C VAL A 142 -3.19 -8.42 -9.96
N GLN A 143 -3.88 -8.43 -8.81
CA GLN A 143 -4.83 -9.49 -8.41
C GLN A 143 -6.29 -9.10 -8.66
N ALA A 144 -6.58 -7.81 -8.81
CA ALA A 144 -7.88 -7.28 -9.18
C ALA A 144 -7.75 -5.84 -9.68
N VAL A 145 -8.78 -5.40 -10.41
CA VAL A 145 -8.95 -4.00 -10.80
C VAL A 145 -10.23 -3.43 -10.20
N ALA A 146 -10.23 -2.14 -9.85
CA ALA A 146 -11.41 -1.38 -9.49
C ALA A 146 -11.54 -0.14 -10.39
N TYR A 147 -12.73 0.07 -10.94
CA TYR A 147 -13.03 1.18 -11.83
C TYR A 147 -14.48 1.60 -11.68
N LYS A 148 -14.80 2.81 -12.13
CA LYS A 148 -16.18 3.27 -12.23
C LYS A 148 -16.76 2.88 -13.58
N PRO A 149 -17.85 2.10 -13.64
CA PRO A 149 -18.37 1.57 -14.91
C PRO A 149 -18.74 2.65 -15.95
N ASP A 150 -19.13 3.84 -15.50
CA ASP A 150 -19.48 5.00 -16.33
C ASP A 150 -18.26 5.80 -16.82
N GLU A 151 -17.09 5.63 -16.18
CA GLU A 151 -15.82 6.27 -16.53
C GLU A 151 -14.86 5.32 -17.28
N VAL A 152 -15.33 4.21 -17.87
CA VAL A 152 -14.46 3.32 -18.65
C VAL A 152 -14.73 3.43 -20.15
N LEU A 153 -13.66 3.73 -20.90
CA LEU A 153 -13.72 3.81 -22.35
C LEU A 153 -14.05 2.44 -22.99
N PRO A 154 -14.84 2.41 -24.08
CA PRO A 154 -15.15 1.17 -24.79
C PRO A 154 -13.87 0.41 -25.20
N GLY A 155 -13.87 -0.91 -25.00
CA GLY A 155 -12.73 -1.77 -25.33
C GLY A 155 -11.61 -1.79 -24.29
N THR A 156 -11.54 -0.84 -23.35
CA THR A 156 -10.51 -0.80 -22.30
C THR A 156 -10.52 -2.04 -21.40
N LEU A 157 -11.70 -2.58 -21.08
CA LEU A 157 -11.83 -3.81 -20.28
C LEU A 157 -11.44 -5.09 -21.03
N ALA A 158 -11.44 -5.07 -22.37
CA ALA A 158 -11.07 -6.24 -23.18
C ALA A 158 -9.54 -6.49 -23.17
N ARG A 159 -8.74 -5.49 -22.76
CA ARG A 159 -7.28 -5.60 -22.62
C ARG A 159 -6.86 -6.30 -21.33
N LEU A 160 -7.76 -6.43 -20.35
CA LEU A 160 -7.45 -7.05 -19.07
C LEU A 160 -7.30 -8.56 -19.20
N PRO A 161 -6.39 -9.19 -18.42
CA PRO A 161 -6.27 -10.63 -18.35
C PRO A 161 -7.61 -11.33 -18.05
N THR A 162 -7.83 -12.47 -18.70
CA THR A 162 -9.02 -13.31 -18.48
C THR A 162 -9.06 -13.78 -17.02
N GLY A 163 -10.24 -13.67 -16.39
CA GLY A 163 -10.45 -14.12 -15.01
C GLY A 163 -9.97 -13.15 -13.94
N LEU A 164 -9.35 -12.02 -14.31
CA LEU A 164 -8.98 -10.97 -13.35
C LEU A 164 -10.27 -10.36 -12.74
N PRO A 165 -10.44 -10.37 -11.41
CA PRO A 165 -11.57 -9.74 -10.74
C PRO A 165 -11.70 -8.26 -11.10
N ARG A 166 -12.94 -7.83 -11.31
CA ARG A 166 -13.33 -6.49 -11.74
C ARG A 166 -14.34 -5.95 -10.73
N LEU A 167 -13.95 -4.93 -9.98
CA LEU A 167 -14.71 -4.36 -8.87
C LEU A 167 -15.23 -2.98 -9.26
N ASN A 168 -16.39 -2.60 -8.75
CA ASN A 168 -16.95 -1.27 -8.90
C ASN A 168 -16.33 -0.31 -7.88
N LEU A 169 -15.67 0.74 -8.36
CA LEU A 169 -15.05 1.75 -7.51
C LEU A 169 -16.07 2.59 -6.73
N ASP A 170 -17.32 2.64 -7.19
CA ASP A 170 -18.43 3.29 -6.48
C ASP A 170 -19.14 2.37 -5.47
N ASP A 171 -18.70 1.11 -5.34
CA ASP A 171 -19.16 0.17 -4.31
C ASP A 171 -18.02 -0.21 -3.34
N PRO A 172 -17.80 0.60 -2.27
CA PRO A 172 -16.82 0.25 -1.24
C PRO A 172 -17.09 -1.07 -0.53
N GLY A 173 -18.34 -1.55 -0.53
CA GLY A 173 -18.73 -2.82 0.09
C GLY A 173 -18.25 -4.02 -0.72
N GLU A 174 -18.31 -3.94 -2.04
CA GLU A 174 -17.74 -4.93 -2.95
C GLU A 174 -16.22 -5.01 -2.77
N ILE A 175 -15.53 -3.87 -2.80
CA ILE A 175 -14.07 -3.82 -2.64
C ILE A 175 -13.66 -4.37 -1.28
N LEU A 176 -14.34 -3.97 -0.22
CA LEU A 176 -14.09 -4.48 1.14
C LEU A 176 -14.24 -5.99 1.23
N THR A 177 -15.30 -6.55 0.62
CA THR A 177 -15.55 -8.00 0.63
C THR A 177 -14.41 -8.72 -0.10
N TRP A 178 -14.05 -8.25 -1.29
CA TRP A 178 -12.93 -8.81 -2.05
C TRP A 178 -11.61 -8.74 -1.27
N VAL A 179 -11.28 -7.60 -0.64
CA VAL A 179 -10.04 -7.43 0.15
C VAL A 179 -10.01 -8.40 1.33
N VAL A 180 -11.12 -8.56 2.05
CA VAL A 180 -11.20 -9.46 3.21
C VAL A 180 -11.08 -10.92 2.77
N ASP A 181 -11.79 -11.33 1.72
CA ASP A 181 -11.75 -12.71 1.23
C ASP A 181 -10.36 -13.05 0.69
N TRP A 182 -9.75 -12.12 -0.05
CA TRP A 182 -8.36 -12.24 -0.53
C TRP A 182 -7.38 -12.38 0.63
N ALA A 183 -7.50 -11.53 1.66
CA ALA A 183 -6.62 -11.57 2.83
C ALA A 183 -6.82 -12.84 3.67
N ALA A 184 -8.05 -13.35 3.77
CA ALA A 184 -8.36 -14.59 4.47
C ALA A 184 -7.79 -15.83 3.76
N ALA A 185 -7.67 -15.78 2.43
CA ALA A 185 -7.06 -16.82 1.62
C ALA A 185 -5.53 -16.70 1.51
N TRP A 186 -4.91 -15.72 2.17
CA TRP A 186 -3.46 -15.49 2.11
C TRP A 186 -2.69 -16.73 2.57
N GLN A 187 -1.76 -17.16 1.72
CA GLN A 187 -0.76 -18.16 2.07
C GLN A 187 0.61 -17.49 2.02
N PRO A 188 1.37 -17.51 3.13
CA PRO A 188 2.75 -17.03 3.12
C PRO A 188 3.50 -17.78 2.04
N ARG A 189 4.03 -17.08 1.04
CA ARG A 189 4.91 -17.73 0.06
C ARG A 189 6.21 -18.08 0.76
N ALA A 190 6.52 -19.37 0.83
CA ALA A 190 7.85 -19.82 1.24
C ALA A 190 8.90 -19.12 0.36
N GLN A 191 9.90 -18.50 0.98
CA GLN A 191 11.09 -18.03 0.28
C GLN A 191 11.66 -19.22 -0.49
N ARG A 192 11.85 -19.06 -1.80
CA ARG A 192 12.65 -20.00 -2.59
C ARG A 192 14.12 -19.65 -2.44
#